data_AF-A0AAE1PI19-F1
#
_entry.id   AF-A0AAE1PI19-F1
#
_cell.length_a   1.000
_cell.length_b   1.000
_cell.length_c   1.000
_cell.angle_alpha   90.00
_cell.angle_beta   90.00
_cell.angle_gamma   90.00
#
_symmetry.space_group_name_H-M   'P 1'
#
loop_
_entity.id
_entity.type
_entity.pdbx_description
1 polymer ?
#
loop_
_entity_poly.entity_id
_entity_poly.type
_entity_poly.pdbx_seq_one_letter_code
_entity_poly.pdbx_strand_id
1 'polypeptide(L)'
;MELKAIEEKKLNLVMFNVPEGDTEEPDKDAIKNIIREKFKVMVDITETVRLGNNTNTLNRKPRPTLVKFDSLAEKKQVLAMATKLRYSSNDIYMYNQVYIRPELAKAQQKH
;
A
#
# COMPACT_ATOMS: atom_id res chain seq x y z
N MET A 1 -1.37 -9.43 23.75
CA MET A 1 -0.29 -8.42 23.64
C MET A 1 -0.70 -7.39 22.60
N GLU A 2 -1.33 -6.31 23.03
CA GLU A 2 -1.90 -5.28 22.13
C GLU A 2 -0.82 -4.34 21.58
N LEU A 3 0.22 -4.06 22.37
CA LEU A 3 1.37 -3.22 22.00
C LEU A 3 2.18 -3.77 20.81
N LYS A 4 2.44 -5.08 20.77
CA LYS A 4 3.18 -5.71 19.65
C LYS A 4 2.42 -5.60 18.33
N ALA A 5 1.11 -5.84 18.35
CA ALA A 5 0.26 -5.70 17.15
C ALA A 5 0.20 -4.25 16.65
N ILE A 6 0.27 -3.26 17.54
CA ILE A 6 0.33 -1.84 17.16
C ILE A 6 1.69 -1.52 16.53
N GLU A 7 2.79 -2.06 17.09
CA GLU A 7 4.14 -1.86 16.55
C GLU A 7 4.33 -2.52 15.18
N GLU A 8 3.79 -3.72 14.97
CA GLU A 8 3.81 -4.39 13.67
C GLU A 8 3.05 -3.57 12.60
N LYS A 9 1.91 -2.98 12.96
CA LYS A 9 1.15 -2.09 12.07
C LYS A 9 1.87 -0.79 11.73
N LYS A 10 2.86 -0.37 12.53
CA LYS A 10 3.67 0.82 12.20
C LYS A 10 4.49 0.60 10.94
N LEU A 11 4.81 -0.63 10.55
CA LEU A 11 5.55 -0.95 9.33
C LEU A 11 4.64 -1.17 8.11
N ASN A 12 3.33 -1.20 8.31
CA ASN A 12 2.39 -1.55 7.25
C ASN A 12 1.85 -0.34 6.51
N LEU A 13 1.52 -0.54 5.24
CA LEU A 13 1.00 0.45 4.34
C LEU A 13 0.02 -0.21 3.38
N VAL A 14 -1.03 0.50 2.98
CA VAL A 14 -2.02 -0.01 2.04
C VAL A 14 -1.88 0.72 0.72
N MET A 15 -1.58 -0.03 -0.34
CA MET A 15 -1.54 0.42 -1.73
C MET A 15 -2.86 0.07 -2.42
N PHE A 16 -3.39 0.99 -3.21
CA PHE A 16 -4.63 0.82 -3.96
C PHE A 16 -4.34 0.87 -5.46
N ASN A 17 -5.22 0.29 -6.27
CA ASN A 17 -5.09 0.22 -7.73
C ASN A 17 -3.78 -0.45 -8.20
N VAL A 18 -3.20 -1.35 -7.40
CA VAL A 18 -2.11 -2.22 -7.84
C VAL A 18 -2.71 -3.30 -8.75
N PRO A 19 -2.26 -3.44 -10.00
CA PRO A 19 -2.78 -4.44 -10.94
C PRO A 19 -2.81 -5.85 -10.32
N GLU A 20 -3.89 -6.60 -10.53
CA GLU A 20 -3.94 -8.01 -10.13
C GLU A 20 -3.26 -8.86 -11.21
N GLY A 21 -2.43 -9.82 -10.79
CA GLY A 21 -1.85 -10.82 -11.67
C GLY A 21 -2.60 -12.15 -11.54
N ASP A 22 -2.05 -13.20 -12.15
CA ASP A 22 -2.63 -14.55 -12.09
C ASP A 22 -2.43 -15.21 -10.70
N THR A 23 -1.57 -14.65 -9.87
CA THR A 23 -1.31 -15.11 -8.49
C THR A 23 -2.18 -14.35 -7.49
N GLU A 24 -2.62 -15.05 -6.44
CA GLU A 24 -3.44 -14.44 -5.38
C GLU A 24 -2.74 -13.29 -4.65
N GLU A 25 -1.42 -13.43 -4.47
CA GLU A 25 -0.57 -12.42 -3.83
C GLU A 25 0.31 -11.68 -4.84
N PRO A 26 0.50 -10.36 -4.68
CA PRO A 26 1.36 -9.59 -5.57
C PRO A 26 2.82 -9.86 -5.24
N ASP A 27 3.59 -10.02 -6.31
CA ASP A 27 5.04 -10.13 -6.25
C ASP A 27 5.67 -8.90 -5.57
N LYS A 28 6.50 -9.16 -4.56
CA LYS A 28 7.24 -8.12 -3.82
C LYS A 28 8.09 -7.29 -4.76
N ASP A 29 8.72 -7.90 -5.75
CA ASP A 29 9.59 -7.19 -6.69
C ASP A 29 8.78 -6.28 -7.60
N ALA A 30 7.59 -6.70 -8.01
CA ALA A 30 6.65 -5.82 -8.73
C ALA A 30 6.23 -4.62 -7.88
N ILE A 31 5.93 -4.81 -6.59
CA ILE A 31 5.60 -3.70 -5.67
C ILE A 31 6.80 -2.78 -5.48
N LYS A 32 8.01 -3.32 -5.26
CA LYS A 32 9.25 -2.53 -5.16
C LYS A 32 9.47 -1.67 -6.41
N ASN A 33 9.27 -2.25 -7.60
CA ASN A 33 9.38 -1.55 -8.87
C ASN A 33 8.35 -0.42 -9.00
N ILE A 34 7.08 -0.66 -8.65
CA ILE A 34 6.05 0.39 -8.62
C ILE A 34 6.46 1.53 -7.69
N ILE A 35 6.95 1.22 -6.49
CA ILE A 35 7.36 2.24 -5.52
C ILE A 35 8.54 3.05 -6.06
N ARG A 36 9.54 2.36 -6.63
CA ARG A 36 10.70 3.00 -7.24
C ARG A 36 10.32 3.89 -8.41
N GLU A 37 9.45 3.44 -9.29
CA GLU A 37 9.05 4.19 -10.48
C GLU A 37 8.19 5.40 -10.14
N LYS A 38 7.19 5.22 -9.26
CA LYS A 38 6.20 6.25 -8.93
C LYS A 38 6.70 7.23 -7.88
N PHE A 39 7.35 6.74 -6.83
CA PHE A 39 7.76 7.56 -5.67
C PHE A 39 9.26 7.87 -5.64
N LYS A 40 10.07 7.25 -6.53
CA LYS A 40 11.53 7.44 -6.60
C LYS A 40 12.25 7.06 -5.29
N VAL A 41 11.71 6.09 -4.56
CA VAL A 41 12.29 5.56 -3.32
C VAL A 41 12.68 4.10 -3.53
N MET A 42 13.85 3.70 -3.02
CA MET A 42 14.25 2.30 -2.91
C MET A 42 13.85 1.79 -1.53
N VAL A 43 13.22 0.61 -1.48
CA VAL A 43 12.66 0.06 -0.25
C VAL A 43 12.85 -1.44 -0.18
N ASP A 44 12.96 -1.95 1.03
CA ASP A 44 12.83 -3.36 1.34
C ASP A 44 11.45 -3.69 1.90
N ILE A 45 10.90 -4.79 1.39
CA ILE A 45 9.53 -5.25 1.67
C ILE A 45 9.64 -6.65 2.23
N THR A 46 9.12 -6.82 3.43
CA THR A 46 9.11 -8.11 4.13
C THR A 46 7.89 -8.93 3.75
N GLU A 47 6.75 -8.29 3.46
CA GLU A 47 5.48 -8.97 3.19
C GLU A 47 4.57 -8.15 2.27
N THR A 48 3.81 -8.84 1.43
CA THR A 48 2.75 -8.29 0.57
C THR A 48 1.52 -9.17 0.69
N VAL A 49 0.34 -8.57 0.93
CA VAL A 49 -0.92 -9.29 1.10
C VAL A 49 -2.06 -8.58 0.36
N ARG A 50 -2.90 -9.29 -0.42
CA ARG A 50 -4.16 -8.72 -0.93
C ARG A 50 -5.21 -8.66 0.17
N LEU A 51 -5.80 -7.49 0.34
CA LEU A 51 -6.90 -7.27 1.26
C LEU A 51 -8.24 -7.54 0.56
N GLY A 52 -9.01 -8.48 1.09
CA GLY A 52 -10.37 -8.79 0.66
C GLY A 52 -10.51 -10.16 0.00
N ASN A 53 -11.69 -10.76 0.19
CA ASN A 53 -11.96 -12.18 -0.11
C ASN A 53 -12.47 -12.43 -1.54
N ASN A 54 -12.69 -11.37 -2.33
CA ASN A 54 -13.24 -11.50 -3.67
C ASN A 54 -12.10 -11.74 -4.67
N THR A 55 -11.85 -13.00 -5.01
CA THR A 55 -10.88 -13.42 -6.04
C THR A 55 -11.38 -13.20 -7.47
N ASN A 56 -12.66 -12.84 -7.64
CA ASN A 56 -13.24 -12.59 -8.96
C ASN A 56 -12.96 -11.14 -9.41
N THR A 57 -11.89 -10.97 -10.18
CA THR A 57 -11.34 -9.70 -10.65
C THR A 57 -11.93 -9.22 -11.97
N LEU A 58 -12.71 -10.05 -12.66
CA LEU A 58 -13.33 -9.67 -13.93
C LEU A 58 -14.28 -8.47 -13.71
N ASN A 59 -13.95 -7.33 -14.33
CA ASN A 59 -14.69 -6.06 -14.30
C ASN A 59 -14.78 -5.34 -12.94
N ARG A 60 -13.83 -5.56 -12.02
CA ARG A 60 -13.81 -4.86 -10.72
C ARG A 60 -12.50 -4.11 -10.47
N LYS A 61 -12.55 -3.11 -9.59
CA LYS A 61 -11.36 -2.38 -9.12
C LYS A 61 -10.40 -3.37 -8.43
N PRO A 62 -9.07 -3.28 -8.66
CA PRO A 62 -8.11 -4.16 -8.02
C PRO A 62 -8.20 -4.11 -6.49
N ARG A 63 -8.04 -5.27 -5.86
CA ARG A 63 -7.99 -5.39 -4.40
C ARG A 63 -6.84 -4.55 -3.82
N PRO A 64 -7.05 -3.83 -2.71
CA PRO A 64 -5.97 -3.16 -2.00
C PRO A 64 -4.88 -4.16 -1.61
N THR A 65 -3.64 -3.71 -1.60
CA THR A 65 -2.47 -4.50 -1.22
C THR A 65 -1.89 -3.94 0.07
N LEU A 66 -1.85 -4.73 1.12
CA LEU A 66 -1.04 -4.48 2.29
C LEU A 66 0.43 -4.73 1.93
N VAL A 67 1.29 -3.81 2.33
CA VAL A 67 2.74 -3.88 2.14
C VAL A 67 3.39 -3.61 3.48
N LYS A 68 4.25 -4.54 3.92
CA LYS A 68 5.04 -4.41 5.13
C LYS A 68 6.48 -4.11 4.77
N PHE A 69 6.97 -2.98 5.23
CA PHE A 69 8.36 -2.58 5.03
C PHE A 69 9.29 -3.26 6.03
N ASP A 70 10.57 -3.34 5.69
CA ASP A 70 11.60 -3.75 6.63
C ASP A 70 11.80 -2.70 7.72
N SER A 71 11.78 -1.42 7.34
CA SER A 71 11.97 -0.30 8.27
C SER A 71 10.83 0.73 8.27
N LEU A 72 10.64 1.36 9.43
CA LEU A 72 9.70 2.48 9.57
C LEU A 72 10.16 3.73 8.80
N ALA A 73 11.47 3.88 8.59
CA ALA A 73 12.05 5.00 7.86
C ALA A 73 11.62 4.96 6.38
N GLU A 74 11.68 3.79 5.75
CA GLU A 74 11.25 3.58 4.36
C GLU A 74 9.77 3.87 4.18
N LYS A 75 8.92 3.31 5.08
CA LYS A 75 7.47 3.62 5.07
C LYS A 75 7.22 5.13 5.11
N LYS A 76 7.90 5.85 6.01
CA LYS A 76 7.73 7.30 6.16
C LYS A 76 8.19 8.05 4.91
N GLN A 77 9.29 7.64 4.27
CA GLN A 77 9.75 8.22 3.02
C GLN A 77 8.74 8.03 1.89
N VAL A 78 8.24 6.80 1.71
CA VAL A 78 7.22 6.49 0.70
C VAL A 78 5.96 7.32 0.93
N LEU A 79 5.48 7.42 2.17
CA LEU A 79 4.33 8.26 2.51
C LEU A 79 4.58 9.74 2.19
N ALA A 80 5.74 10.29 2.57
CA ALA A 80 6.07 11.68 2.31
C ALA A 80 6.09 11.98 0.80
N MET A 81 6.64 11.08 -0.02
CA MET A 81 6.66 11.22 -1.48
C MET A 81 5.27 11.09 -2.09
N ALA A 82 4.46 10.13 -1.63
CA ALA A 82 3.07 9.99 -2.06
C ALA A 82 2.24 11.24 -1.72
N THR A 83 2.44 11.84 -0.54
CA THR A 83 1.79 13.10 -0.15
C THR A 83 2.21 14.25 -1.07
N LYS A 84 3.51 14.40 -1.36
CA LYS A 84 4.01 15.44 -2.29
C LYS A 84 3.38 15.32 -3.67
N LEU A 85 3.30 14.12 -4.23
CA LEU A 85 2.71 13.88 -5.55
C LEU A 85 1.20 14.18 -5.60
N ARG A 86 0.49 13.93 -4.49
CA ARG A 86 -0.94 14.27 -4.38
C ARG A 86 -1.17 15.79 -4.44
N TYR A 87 -0.29 16.58 -3.83
CA TYR A 87 -0.40 18.05 -3.85
C TYR A 87 0.21 18.70 -5.11
N SER A 88 1.00 17.96 -5.91
CA SER A 88 1.58 18.47 -7.15
C SER A 88 0.72 18.24 -8.40
N SER A 89 -0.38 17.48 -8.30
CA SER A 89 -1.15 17.01 -9.45
C SER A 89 -2.62 17.41 -9.33
N ASN A 90 -3.20 18.02 -10.38
CA ASN A 90 -4.65 18.29 -10.46
C ASN A 90 -5.45 17.00 -10.19
N ASP A 91 -6.54 17.09 -9.41
CA ASP A 91 -7.33 15.96 -8.86
C ASP A 91 -7.80 14.88 -9.88
N ILE A 92 -7.72 15.16 -11.19
CA ILE A 92 -8.10 14.26 -12.29
C ILE A 92 -7.19 13.01 -12.39
N TYR A 93 -5.99 13.02 -11.81
CA TYR A 93 -5.01 11.93 -11.96
C TYR A 93 -5.23 10.71 -11.03
N MET A 94 -6.19 10.73 -10.10
CA MET A 94 -6.32 9.66 -9.10
C MET A 94 -6.98 8.36 -9.61
N TYR A 95 -7.68 8.37 -10.75
CA TYR A 95 -8.47 7.20 -11.18
C TYR A 95 -7.64 6.03 -11.74
N ASN A 96 -6.37 6.25 -12.10
CA ASN A 96 -5.48 5.24 -12.69
C ASN A 96 -4.08 5.19 -12.04
N GLN A 97 -3.87 5.88 -10.93
CA GLN A 97 -2.58 5.89 -10.23
C GLN A 97 -2.64 5.07 -8.95
N VAL A 98 -1.56 4.33 -8.70
CA VAL A 98 -1.33 3.65 -7.43
C VAL A 98 -1.22 4.71 -6.35
N TYR A 99 -2.13 4.67 -5.37
CA TYR A 99 -2.08 5.57 -4.23
C TYR A 99 -1.94 4.79 -2.93
N ILE A 100 -1.42 5.48 -1.92
CA ILE A 100 -0.93 4.89 -0.70
C ILE A 100 -1.64 5.51 0.50
N ARG A 101 -2.03 4.69 1.48
CA ARG A 101 -2.51 5.14 2.79
C ARG A 101 -1.77 4.41 3.91
N PRO A 102 -1.53 5.06 5.07
CA PRO A 102 -1.11 4.33 6.25
C PRO A 102 -2.16 3.27 6.59
N GLU A 103 -1.72 2.10 7.05
CA GLU A 103 -2.67 1.15 7.62
C GLU A 103 -3.31 1.79 8.86
N LEU A 104 -4.61 2.06 8.77
CA LEU A 104 -5.37 2.57 9.90
C LEU A 104 -5.59 1.37 10.84
N ALA A 105 -4.90 1.35 11.97
CA ALA A 105 -5.37 0.57 13.11
C ALA A 105 -6.81 1.02 13.38
N LYS A 106 -7.79 0.11 13.27
CA LYS A 106 -9.24 0.38 13.37
C LYS A 106 -9.54 1.55 14.31
N ALA A 107 -9.81 2.74 13.75
CA ALA A 107 -10.43 3.84 14.48
C ALA A 107 -11.96 3.67 14.51
N GLN A 108 -12.44 2.43 14.66
CA GLN A 108 -13.85 2.08 14.70
C GLN A 108 -14.07 0.93 15.69
N GLN A 109 -14.10 1.26 16.97
CA GLN A 109 -15.01 0.71 17.96
C GLN A 109 -15.37 1.84 18.94
N LYS A 110 -16.07 2.86 18.43
CA LYS A 110 -17.06 3.56 19.25
C LYS A 110 -18.41 3.02 18.83
N HIS A 111 -18.96 2.12 19.63
CA HIS A 111 -20.35 2.10 20.06
C HIS A 111 -20.47 1.13 21.23
#